data_AF-A0A1T3VRR7-F1
#
_entry.id   AF-A0A1T3VRR7-F1
#
_cell.length_a   1.000
_cell.length_b   1.000
_cell.length_c   1.000
_cell.angle_alpha   90.00
_cell.angle_beta   90.00
_cell.angle_gamma   90.00
#
_symmetry.space_group_name_H-M   'P 1'
#
loop_
_entity.id
_entity.type
_entity.pdbx_description
1 polymer ?
#
loop_
_entity_poly.entity_id
_entity_poly.type
_entity_poly.pdbx_seq_one_letter_code
_entity_poly.pdbx_strand_id
1 'polypeptide(L)'
;MPIPVSPDNFARAESDLYFGGIVADGGFGALNHFRELSPIDNQLVIRQNRDTLYSPGVFDLDAGPVTIALPDGAGRFVSAQIVNEDHYTVEVAYAPATLMLTRESVGTRYVMAAIRVLVDPNDPADLTAVHALQDAITVTQPGGPGSFEVPDWDLAGQKVVRDALITLSATLADTKNTFGARDEVDPVRHLIGSAFAWGGNPERDALYLTVVPEANDGTTVHRLVVGDVPVDGFWSVTVYNKDGYFEPNPQGAYSLNNITAVKDPDGSTVIQFGGSGAANLLP
;
A
#
# COMPACT_ATOMS: atom_id res chain seq x y z
N MET A 1 4.15 29.26 13.56
CA MET A 1 3.03 29.36 12.61
C MET A 1 3.19 28.19 11.68
N PRO A 2 2.11 27.46 11.37
CA PRO A 2 2.19 26.32 10.47
C PRO A 2 2.72 26.75 9.08
N ILE A 3 3.49 25.87 8.44
CA ILE A 3 4.04 26.07 7.10
C ILE A 3 2.93 25.82 6.07
N PRO A 4 2.61 26.81 5.20
CA PRO A 4 1.62 26.62 4.15
C PRO A 4 1.96 25.45 3.22
N VAL A 5 0.96 24.64 2.91
CA VAL A 5 1.09 23.54 1.94
C VAL A 5 0.52 23.96 0.60
N SER A 6 1.27 23.65 -0.47
CA SER A 6 0.95 23.92 -1.86
C SER A 6 1.39 22.72 -2.71
N PRO A 7 1.08 22.66 -4.01
CA PRO A 7 1.57 21.59 -4.88
C PRO A 7 3.09 21.39 -4.83
N ASP A 8 3.88 22.45 -4.57
CA ASP A 8 5.35 22.42 -4.60
C ASP A 8 5.97 21.64 -3.42
N ASN A 9 5.25 21.50 -2.30
CA ASN A 9 5.74 20.81 -1.10
C ASN A 9 4.78 19.72 -0.60
N PHE A 10 3.70 19.44 -1.34
CA PHE A 10 2.65 18.53 -0.92
C PHE A 10 3.16 17.11 -0.65
N ALA A 11 3.93 16.52 -1.56
CA ALA A 11 4.42 15.14 -1.40
C ALA A 11 5.24 14.94 -0.11
N ARG A 12 6.00 15.96 0.28
CA ARG A 12 6.76 15.97 1.53
C ARG A 12 5.83 16.07 2.75
N ALA A 13 4.93 17.06 2.76
CA ALA A 13 3.98 17.23 3.85
C ALA A 13 3.06 16.00 4.03
N GLU A 14 2.70 15.35 2.92
CA GLU A 14 1.93 14.12 2.92
C GLU A 14 2.72 12.95 3.49
N SER A 15 3.97 12.77 3.08
CA SER A 15 4.84 11.72 3.62
C SER A 15 5.11 11.92 5.11
N ASP A 16 5.32 13.14 5.57
CA ASP A 16 5.48 13.46 7.00
C ASP A 16 4.23 13.09 7.82
N LEU A 17 3.03 13.28 7.27
CA LEU A 17 1.78 12.86 7.90
C LEU A 17 1.70 11.33 8.04
N TYR A 18 1.99 10.58 6.97
CA TYR A 18 1.97 9.11 6.99
C TYR A 18 3.08 8.55 7.89
N PHE A 19 4.29 9.11 7.83
CA PHE A 19 5.40 8.72 8.68
C PHE A 19 5.07 8.99 10.15
N GLY A 20 4.50 10.16 10.45
CA GLY A 20 4.04 10.52 11.79
C GLY A 20 2.99 9.55 12.34
N GLY A 21 2.06 9.07 11.51
CA GLY A 21 1.11 8.03 11.88
C GLY A 21 1.80 6.72 12.27
N ILE A 22 2.73 6.23 11.44
CA ILE A 22 3.51 5.01 11.73
C ILE A 22 4.33 5.17 13.02
N VAL A 23 4.96 6.34 13.20
CA VAL A 23 5.73 6.67 14.41
C VAL A 23 4.84 6.67 15.65
N ALA A 24 3.64 7.27 15.57
CA ALA A 24 2.68 7.30 16.68
C ALA A 24 2.18 5.89 17.05
N ASP A 25 2.09 4.99 16.07
CA ASP A 25 1.73 3.58 16.27
C ASP A 25 2.91 2.70 16.74
N GLY A 26 4.06 3.30 17.07
CA GLY A 26 5.23 2.60 17.62
C GLY A 26 6.21 2.06 16.58
N GLY A 27 6.06 2.44 15.31
CA GLY A 27 6.93 2.02 14.21
C GLY A 27 8.17 2.90 14.00
N PHE A 28 8.70 3.58 15.03
CA PHE A 28 9.92 4.40 14.89
C PHE A 28 11.16 3.62 15.35
N GLY A 29 12.15 3.47 14.46
CA GLY A 29 13.36 2.68 14.73
C GLY A 29 13.10 1.16 14.84
N ALA A 30 11.87 0.72 14.57
CA ALA A 30 11.42 -0.66 14.64
C ALA A 30 10.26 -0.87 13.65
N LEU A 31 9.92 -2.14 13.37
CA LEU A 31 8.74 -2.49 12.59
C LEU A 31 7.54 -2.65 13.52
N ASN A 32 6.39 -2.14 13.09
CA ASN A 32 5.11 -2.40 13.73
C ASN A 32 4.36 -3.51 12.96
N HIS A 33 4.34 -4.73 13.48
CA HIS A 33 3.68 -5.85 12.80
C HIS A 33 2.15 -5.80 12.96
N PHE A 34 1.44 -5.54 11.87
CA PHE A 34 -0.01 -5.73 11.86
C PHE A 34 -0.30 -7.23 11.80
N ARG A 35 -0.94 -7.74 12.85
CA ARG A 35 -1.27 -9.17 13.00
C ARG A 35 -2.62 -9.53 12.41
N GLU A 36 -3.43 -8.52 12.09
CA GLU A 36 -4.74 -8.67 11.48
C GLU A 36 -4.89 -7.65 10.36
N LEU A 37 -5.81 -7.93 9.42
CA LEU A 37 -6.21 -6.93 8.43
C LEU A 37 -6.90 -5.77 9.14
N SER A 38 -6.71 -4.55 8.63
CA SER A 38 -7.35 -3.38 9.22
C SER A 38 -8.88 -3.56 9.31
N PRO A 39 -9.49 -3.20 10.44
CA PRO A 39 -10.94 -3.18 10.59
C PRO A 39 -11.59 -2.25 9.56
N ILE A 40 -12.78 -2.62 9.08
CA ILE A 40 -13.51 -1.85 8.06
C ILE A 40 -14.02 -0.52 8.62
N ASP A 41 -14.24 -0.44 9.94
CA ASP A 41 -14.62 0.77 10.66
C ASP A 41 -13.42 1.68 11.00
N ASN A 42 -12.18 1.27 10.67
CA ASN A 42 -10.97 2.06 10.89
C ASN A 42 -9.99 1.98 9.71
N GLN A 43 -10.32 2.70 8.63
CA GLN A 43 -9.53 2.74 7.39
C GLN A 43 -8.68 4.02 7.31
N LEU A 44 -7.42 3.93 7.73
CA LEU A 44 -6.51 5.08 7.80
C LEU A 44 -5.94 5.50 6.44
N VAL A 45 -5.92 4.58 5.47
CA VAL A 45 -5.31 4.80 4.15
C VAL A 45 -6.37 4.63 3.06
N ILE A 46 -6.43 5.59 2.14
CA ILE A 46 -7.28 5.51 0.96
C ILE A 46 -6.85 4.32 0.08
N ARG A 47 -7.81 3.56 -0.45
CA ARG A 47 -7.58 2.36 -1.27
C ARG A 47 -6.69 1.31 -0.60
N GLN A 48 -6.95 1.03 0.67
CA GLN A 48 -6.18 0.05 1.43
C GLN A 48 -6.26 -1.36 0.83
N ASN A 49 -5.11 -2.04 0.79
CA ASN A 49 -5.02 -3.45 0.39
C ASN A 49 -5.49 -4.40 1.52
N ARG A 50 -6.16 -5.50 1.16
CA ARG A 50 -6.60 -6.56 2.09
C ARG A 50 -6.00 -7.94 1.79
N ASP A 51 -5.02 -8.01 0.90
CA ASP A 51 -4.35 -9.25 0.50
C ASP A 51 -3.09 -9.53 1.32
N THR A 52 -2.49 -8.50 1.94
CA THR A 52 -1.23 -8.64 2.67
C THR A 52 -1.30 -8.09 4.09
N LEU A 53 -0.66 -8.76 5.06
CA LEU A 53 -0.34 -8.15 6.34
C LEU A 53 0.89 -7.26 6.23
N TYR A 54 0.80 -6.07 6.82
CA TYR A 54 1.81 -5.04 6.75
C TYR A 54 2.73 -5.07 7.97
N SER A 55 3.97 -4.63 7.78
CA SER A 55 4.90 -4.32 8.86
C SER A 55 5.64 -3.03 8.51
N PRO A 56 5.01 -1.86 8.71
CA PRO A 56 5.65 -0.57 8.46
C PRO A 56 6.70 -0.24 9.53
N GLY A 57 7.73 0.52 9.15
CA GLY A 57 8.64 1.16 10.07
C GLY A 57 9.24 2.42 9.45
N VAL A 58 9.51 3.43 10.28
CA VAL A 58 10.16 4.70 9.93
C VAL A 58 11.50 4.78 10.65
N PHE A 59 12.55 5.17 9.94
CA PHE A 59 13.92 5.23 10.46
C PHE A 59 14.58 6.57 10.17
N ASP A 60 15.34 7.08 11.15
CA ASP A 60 16.16 8.29 11.01
C ASP A 60 17.56 7.93 10.53
N LEU A 61 17.88 8.18 9.26
CA LEU A 61 19.16 7.84 8.65
C LEU A 61 20.30 8.77 9.08
N ASP A 62 20.02 9.90 9.73
CA ASP A 62 21.05 10.71 10.37
C ASP A 62 21.59 10.02 11.65
N ALA A 63 20.81 9.10 12.24
CA ALA A 63 21.25 8.22 13.33
C ALA A 63 22.10 7.03 12.83
N GLY A 64 22.32 6.93 11.52
CA GLY A 64 23.17 5.92 10.89
C GLY A 64 22.39 4.93 10.02
N PRO A 65 23.11 4.02 9.34
CA PRO A 65 22.53 3.09 8.38
C PRO A 65 21.62 2.06 9.04
N VAL A 66 20.57 1.67 8.32
CA VAL A 66 19.58 0.67 8.75
C VAL A 66 19.75 -0.57 7.88
N THR A 67 19.83 -1.74 8.51
CA THR A 67 19.79 -3.03 7.82
C THR A 67 18.46 -3.71 8.09
N ILE A 68 17.75 -4.12 7.04
CA ILE A 68 16.52 -4.90 7.11
C ILE A 68 16.77 -6.25 6.43
N ALA A 69 16.53 -7.36 7.13
CA ALA A 69 16.62 -8.69 6.54
C ALA A 69 15.24 -9.36 6.48
N LEU A 70 14.85 -9.76 5.28
CA LEU A 70 13.67 -10.58 5.02
C LEU A 70 14.08 -12.06 5.06
N PRO A 71 13.34 -12.91 5.80
CA PRO A 71 13.61 -14.35 5.84
C PRO A 71 13.30 -14.99 4.49
N ASP A 72 13.59 -16.29 4.34
CA ASP A 72 13.00 -17.07 3.25
C ASP A 72 11.46 -17.03 3.36
N GLY A 73 10.79 -16.66 2.27
CA GLY A 73 9.32 -16.56 2.23
C GLY A 73 8.61 -17.91 2.19
N ALA A 74 9.32 -19.04 2.11
CA ALA A 74 8.77 -20.39 1.98
C ALA A 74 7.78 -20.50 0.79
N GLY A 75 8.11 -19.84 -0.33
CA GLY A 75 7.27 -19.78 -1.53
C GLY A 75 6.12 -18.77 -1.46
N ARG A 76 5.95 -18.05 -0.34
CA ARG A 76 4.99 -16.96 -0.19
C ARG A 76 5.57 -15.64 -0.68
N PHE A 77 4.70 -14.78 -1.21
CA PHE A 77 5.04 -13.40 -1.50
C PHE A 77 5.35 -12.63 -0.20
N VAL A 78 6.59 -12.18 -0.08
CA VAL A 78 7.09 -11.28 0.96
C VAL A 78 7.91 -10.19 0.27
N SER A 79 7.51 -8.93 0.42
CA SER A 79 8.18 -7.79 -0.20
C SER A 79 8.48 -6.70 0.81
N ALA A 80 9.55 -5.94 0.59
CA ALA A 80 9.86 -4.70 1.29
C ALA A 80 9.95 -3.57 0.27
N GLN A 81 9.04 -2.60 0.36
CA GLN A 81 9.10 -1.36 -0.39
C GLN A 81 9.71 -0.26 0.48
N ILE A 82 10.74 0.41 -0.03
CA ILE A 82 11.42 1.50 0.67
C ILE A 82 11.00 2.83 0.05
N VAL A 83 10.36 3.69 0.85
CA VAL A 83 9.83 4.99 0.42
C VAL A 83 10.54 6.10 1.18
N ASN A 84 11.07 7.08 0.45
CA ASN A 84 11.74 8.23 1.03
C ASN A 84 10.72 9.35 1.37
N GLU A 85 11.14 10.41 2.07
CA GLU A 85 10.23 11.50 2.47
C GLU A 85 9.65 12.30 1.29
N ASP A 86 10.22 12.18 0.08
CA ASP A 86 9.70 12.81 -1.14
C ASP A 86 8.74 11.88 -1.91
N HIS A 87 8.29 10.80 -1.27
CA HIS A 87 7.37 9.81 -1.81
C HIS A 87 7.93 8.98 -2.98
N TYR A 88 9.24 9.00 -3.20
CA TYR A 88 9.85 8.10 -4.18
C TYR A 88 10.09 6.73 -3.58
N THR A 89 9.82 5.69 -4.37
CA THR A 89 10.24 4.33 -4.03
C THR A 89 11.68 4.16 -4.46
N VAL A 90 12.58 4.01 -3.50
CA VAL A 90 14.03 3.91 -3.76
C VAL A 90 14.47 2.47 -3.97
N GLU A 91 13.72 1.50 -3.46
CA GLU A 91 13.99 0.07 -3.62
C GLU A 91 12.72 -0.76 -3.38
N VAL A 92 12.59 -1.87 -4.08
CA VAL A 92 11.61 -2.94 -3.80
C VAL A 92 12.35 -4.27 -3.83
N ALA A 93 12.42 -4.92 -2.67
CA ALA A 93 13.06 -6.23 -2.54
C ALA A 93 12.05 -7.32 -2.17
N TYR A 94 12.35 -8.55 -2.58
CA TYR A 94 11.55 -9.73 -2.30
C TYR A 94 12.35 -10.74 -1.49
N ALA A 95 11.68 -11.46 -0.60
CA ALA A 95 12.30 -12.49 0.23
C ALA A 95 12.92 -13.63 -0.61
N PRO A 96 14.06 -14.21 -0.15
CA PRO A 96 14.93 -13.71 0.92
C PRO A 96 15.78 -12.52 0.43
N ALA A 97 15.92 -11.49 1.28
CA ALA A 97 16.72 -10.31 0.94
C ALA A 97 17.33 -9.66 2.18
N THR A 98 18.43 -8.91 1.98
CA THR A 98 18.97 -8.01 3.00
C THR A 98 19.20 -6.65 2.36
N LEU A 99 18.54 -5.63 2.91
CA LEU A 99 18.59 -4.25 2.46
C LEU A 99 19.46 -3.45 3.42
N MET A 100 20.39 -2.65 2.89
CA MET A 100 21.14 -1.67 3.67
C MET A 100 20.75 -0.27 3.20
N LEU A 101 20.08 0.48 4.08
CA LEU A 101 19.58 1.82 3.82
C LEU A 101 20.54 2.83 4.43
N THR A 102 20.99 3.77 3.61
CA THR A 102 21.91 4.84 4.02
C THR A 102 21.31 6.19 3.64
N ARG A 103 21.73 7.25 4.33
CA ARG A 103 21.33 8.63 4.01
C ARG A 103 21.58 8.99 2.54
N GLU A 104 22.69 8.50 2.00
CA GLU A 104 23.11 8.72 0.61
C GLU A 104 22.23 7.96 -0.39
N SER A 105 21.99 6.66 -0.15
CA SER A 105 21.20 5.83 -1.08
C SER A 105 19.72 6.20 -1.09
N VAL A 106 19.17 6.68 0.03
CA VAL A 106 17.75 7.07 0.15
C VAL A 106 17.49 8.52 -0.27
N GLY A 107 18.46 9.42 0.00
CA GLY A 107 18.37 10.85 -0.34
C GLY A 107 17.61 11.72 0.69
N THR A 108 16.82 11.14 1.59
CA THR A 108 16.07 11.84 2.67
C THR A 108 16.48 11.37 4.06
N ARG A 109 16.19 12.17 5.10
CA ARG A 109 16.63 11.87 6.48
C ARG A 109 15.83 10.71 7.00
N TYR A 110 14.51 10.81 6.85
CA TYR A 110 13.61 9.74 7.21
C TYR A 110 13.39 8.82 6.01
N VAL A 111 13.17 7.55 6.31
CA VAL A 111 12.79 6.54 5.33
C VAL A 111 11.74 5.65 5.95
N MET A 112 10.76 5.23 5.15
CA MET A 112 9.76 4.25 5.53
C MET A 112 10.02 2.93 4.80
N ALA A 113 9.99 1.84 5.54
CA ALA A 113 9.95 0.48 4.99
C ALA A 113 8.54 -0.07 5.16
N ALA A 114 7.87 -0.39 4.04
CA ALA A 114 6.58 -1.06 4.03
C ALA A 114 6.79 -2.52 3.64
N ILE A 115 6.79 -3.41 4.63
CA ILE A 115 6.90 -4.85 4.38
C ILE A 115 5.51 -5.45 4.26
N ARG A 116 5.30 -6.28 3.23
CA ARG A 116 4.02 -6.93 2.92
C ARG A 116 4.21 -8.43 2.85
N VAL A 117 3.40 -9.17 3.58
CA VAL A 117 3.31 -10.64 3.52
C VAL A 117 1.92 -11.03 3.05
N LEU A 118 1.81 -11.73 1.93
CA LEU A 118 0.53 -12.23 1.39
C LEU A 118 -0.14 -13.16 2.41
N VAL A 119 -1.44 -13.02 2.60
CA VAL A 119 -2.21 -13.76 3.60
C VAL A 119 -3.51 -14.26 3.00
N ASP A 120 -3.92 -15.48 3.35
CA ASP A 120 -5.32 -15.88 3.30
C ASP A 120 -5.94 -15.61 4.68
N PRO A 121 -6.71 -14.51 4.83
CA PRO A 121 -7.27 -14.16 6.13
C PRO A 121 -8.37 -15.13 6.59
N ASN A 122 -8.83 -16.03 5.72
CA ASN A 122 -9.86 -17.03 6.05
C ASN A 122 -9.26 -18.34 6.59
N ASP A 123 -7.94 -18.50 6.58
CA ASP A 123 -7.24 -19.66 7.12
C ASP A 123 -6.42 -19.27 8.36
N PRO A 124 -6.84 -19.67 9.58
CA PRO A 124 -6.09 -19.41 10.81
C PRO A 124 -4.68 -20.01 10.84
N ALA A 125 -4.44 -21.11 10.12
CA ALA A 125 -3.11 -21.70 9.99
C ALA A 125 -2.21 -20.83 9.12
N ASP A 126 -2.78 -20.22 8.06
CA ASP A 126 -2.09 -19.26 7.21
C ASP A 126 -1.68 -18.01 8.00
N LEU A 127 -2.58 -17.46 8.81
CA LEU A 127 -2.27 -16.34 9.71
C LEU A 127 -1.10 -16.65 10.64
N THR A 128 -1.07 -17.85 11.23
CA THR A 128 0.03 -18.29 12.09
C THR A 128 1.36 -18.35 11.32
N ALA A 129 1.34 -18.84 10.07
CA ALA A 129 2.52 -18.89 9.22
C ALA A 129 3.02 -17.48 8.83
N VAL A 130 2.11 -16.55 8.53
CA VAL A 130 2.43 -15.15 8.25
C VAL A 130 3.03 -14.46 9.48
N HIS A 131 2.49 -14.71 10.68
CA HIS A 131 3.05 -14.15 11.92
C HIS A 131 4.47 -14.64 12.17
N ALA A 132 4.75 -15.93 11.92
CA ALA A 132 6.09 -16.48 12.04
C ALA A 132 7.08 -15.84 11.03
N LEU A 133 6.63 -15.55 9.81
CA LEU A 133 7.43 -14.80 8.83
C LEU A 133 7.69 -13.36 9.28
N GLN A 134 6.68 -12.68 9.82
CA GLN A 134 6.84 -11.33 10.38
C GLN A 134 7.87 -11.32 11.53
N ASP A 135 7.79 -12.29 12.43
CA ASP A 135 8.70 -12.43 13.59
C ASP A 135 10.16 -12.70 13.19
N ALA A 136 10.35 -13.33 12.03
CA ALA A 136 11.66 -13.64 11.49
C ALA A 136 12.31 -12.46 10.73
N ILE A 137 11.57 -11.38 10.46
CA ILE A 137 12.15 -10.16 9.89
C ILE A 137 12.99 -9.47 10.95
N THR A 138 14.19 -9.05 10.57
CA THR A 138 15.09 -8.34 11.49
C THR A 138 15.40 -6.95 10.99
N VAL A 139 15.52 -6.01 11.92
CA VAL A 139 16.00 -4.65 11.67
C VAL A 139 17.12 -4.34 12.64
N THR A 140 18.20 -3.73 12.14
CA THR A 140 19.34 -3.30 12.95
C THR A 140 19.77 -1.90 12.54
N GLN A 141 19.87 -1.00 13.51
CA GLN A 141 20.40 0.36 13.34
C GLN A 141 21.25 0.72 14.56
N PRO A 142 22.57 0.46 14.56
CA PRO A 142 23.39 0.59 15.77
C PRO A 142 23.43 1.99 16.38
N GLY A 143 23.26 3.05 15.59
CA GLY A 143 23.20 4.43 16.09
C GLY A 143 21.78 4.97 16.30
N GLY A 144 20.75 4.16 16.05
CA GLY A 144 19.34 4.54 16.16
C GLY A 144 18.80 4.61 17.60
N PRO A 145 17.50 4.96 17.77
CA PRO A 145 16.55 5.23 16.70
C PRO A 145 16.58 6.69 16.18
N GLY A 146 17.41 7.57 16.75
CA GLY A 146 17.44 9.00 16.38
C GLY A 146 16.25 9.79 16.95
N SER A 147 15.78 10.79 16.20
CA SER A 147 14.59 11.58 16.54
C SER A 147 13.69 11.79 15.32
N PHE A 148 12.37 11.82 15.50
CA PHE A 148 11.41 12.15 14.44
C PHE A 148 10.92 13.59 14.62
N GLU A 149 11.36 14.47 13.72
CA GLU A 149 11.09 15.91 13.75
C GLU A 149 10.71 16.36 12.34
N VAL A 150 9.43 16.64 12.14
CA VAL A 150 8.88 17.14 10.87
C VAL A 150 8.34 18.55 11.05
N PRO A 151 8.25 19.36 9.98
CA PRO A 151 7.68 20.69 10.08
C PRO A 151 6.23 20.68 10.58
N ASP A 152 5.84 21.76 11.26
CA ASP A 152 4.45 22.04 11.62
C ASP A 152 3.70 22.46 10.36
N TRP A 153 3.10 21.51 9.63
CA TRP A 153 2.40 21.76 8.37
C TRP A 153 0.99 22.35 8.59
N ASP A 154 0.56 23.24 7.69
CA ASP A 154 -0.83 23.69 7.63
C ASP A 154 -1.73 22.56 7.10
N LEU A 155 -2.30 21.78 8.02
CA LEU A 155 -3.16 20.63 7.70
C LEU A 155 -4.43 21.03 6.92
N ALA A 156 -4.94 22.25 7.11
CA ALA A 156 -6.10 22.72 6.36
C ALA A 156 -5.73 23.00 4.89
N GLY A 157 -4.61 23.69 4.67
CA GLY A 157 -4.03 23.88 3.34
C GLY A 157 -3.66 22.56 2.66
N GLN A 158 -3.07 21.62 3.41
CA GLN A 158 -2.73 20.29 2.93
C GLN A 158 -3.96 19.54 2.44
N LYS A 159 -5.06 19.57 3.20
CA LYS A 159 -6.32 18.97 2.77
C LYS A 159 -6.84 19.56 1.46
N VAL A 160 -6.77 20.89 1.28
CA VAL A 160 -7.20 21.54 0.03
C VAL A 160 -6.42 21.01 -1.16
N VAL A 161 -5.09 20.90 -1.05
CA VAL A 161 -4.25 20.36 -2.13
C VAL A 161 -4.57 18.87 -2.38
N ARG A 162 -4.72 18.07 -1.32
CA ARG A 162 -5.07 16.64 -1.41
C ARG A 162 -6.39 16.44 -2.17
N ASP A 163 -7.44 17.15 -1.79
CA ASP A 163 -8.77 17.02 -2.41
C ASP A 163 -8.74 17.38 -3.92
N ALA A 164 -7.95 18.39 -4.29
CA ALA A 164 -7.76 18.77 -5.69
C ALA A 164 -7.00 17.68 -6.49
N LEU A 165 -5.96 17.10 -5.91
CA LEU A 165 -5.21 16.00 -6.53
C LEU A 165 -6.04 14.71 -6.63
N ILE A 166 -6.87 14.42 -5.63
CA ILE A 166 -7.84 13.31 -5.70
C ILE A 166 -8.81 13.52 -6.87
N THR A 167 -9.31 14.75 -7.05
CA THR A 167 -10.17 15.10 -8.19
C THR A 167 -9.47 14.86 -9.53
N LEU A 168 -8.20 15.25 -9.66
CA LEU A 168 -7.40 14.97 -10.86
C LEU A 168 -7.17 13.46 -11.06
N SER A 169 -6.98 12.69 -9.99
CA SER A 169 -6.73 11.25 -10.09
C SER A 169 -7.88 10.48 -10.75
N ALA A 170 -9.12 10.98 -10.64
CA ALA A 170 -10.29 10.41 -11.33
C ALA A 170 -10.20 10.46 -12.87
N THR A 171 -9.25 11.23 -13.43
CA THR A 171 -9.01 11.30 -14.88
C THR A 171 -7.95 10.31 -15.36
N LEU A 172 -7.26 9.61 -14.45
CA LEU A 172 -6.24 8.63 -14.78
C LEU A 172 -6.86 7.23 -14.94
N ALA A 173 -6.52 6.55 -16.03
CA ALA A 173 -6.97 5.17 -16.27
C ALA A 173 -6.11 4.12 -15.54
N ASP A 174 -4.85 4.46 -15.28
CA ASP A 174 -3.84 3.56 -14.71
C ASP A 174 -2.82 4.31 -13.85
N THR A 175 -1.92 3.53 -13.26
CA THR A 175 -0.82 3.97 -12.38
C THR A 175 0.55 3.96 -13.07
N LYS A 176 0.60 3.89 -14.41
CA LYS A 176 1.87 3.87 -15.15
C LYS A 176 2.66 5.15 -14.93
N ASN A 177 3.96 5.00 -14.65
CA ASN A 177 4.85 6.10 -14.30
C ASN A 177 4.37 6.96 -13.12
N THR A 178 3.50 6.44 -12.24
CA THR A 178 3.01 7.16 -11.05
C THR A 178 3.92 6.96 -9.84
N PHE A 179 4.39 5.73 -9.63
CA PHE A 179 5.21 5.33 -8.48
C PHE A 179 6.51 4.71 -8.97
N GLY A 180 7.62 4.95 -8.27
CA GLY A 180 8.93 4.53 -8.72
C GLY A 180 10.06 5.38 -8.14
N ALA A 181 11.27 5.13 -8.63
CA ALA A 181 12.38 6.03 -8.43
C ALA A 181 12.13 7.37 -9.14
N ARG A 182 12.87 8.41 -8.75
CA ARG A 182 12.65 9.78 -9.22
C ARG A 182 12.74 9.94 -10.74
N ASP A 183 13.59 9.16 -11.39
CA ASP A 183 13.83 9.17 -12.83
C ASP A 183 12.93 8.17 -13.61
N GLU A 184 12.09 7.41 -12.93
CA GLU A 184 11.17 6.43 -13.51
C GLU A 184 9.71 6.91 -13.53
N VAL A 185 9.42 8.04 -12.89
CA VAL A 185 8.06 8.58 -12.77
C VAL A 185 7.84 9.83 -13.62
N ASP A 186 6.60 10.03 -14.05
CA ASP A 186 6.14 11.33 -14.53
C ASP A 186 5.87 12.23 -13.31
N PRO A 187 6.48 13.44 -13.22
CA PRO A 187 6.34 14.28 -12.03
C PRO A 187 4.90 14.69 -11.70
N VAL A 188 4.03 14.86 -12.71
CA VAL A 188 2.62 15.21 -12.49
C VAL A 188 1.87 14.00 -11.94
N ARG A 189 2.12 12.81 -12.52
CA ARG A 189 1.50 11.58 -12.03
C ARG A 189 1.99 11.23 -10.62
N HIS A 190 3.27 11.39 -10.32
CA HIS A 190 3.84 11.23 -8.98
C HIS A 190 3.17 12.13 -7.94
N LEU A 191 3.05 13.43 -8.24
CA LEU A 191 2.36 14.37 -7.35
C LEU A 191 0.92 13.93 -7.10
N ILE A 192 0.17 13.57 -8.15
CA ILE A 192 -1.21 13.06 -8.00
C ILE A 192 -1.20 11.78 -7.14
N GLY A 193 -0.30 10.83 -7.43
CA GLY A 193 -0.09 9.56 -6.73
C GLY A 193 0.11 9.72 -5.23
N SER A 194 0.88 10.73 -4.82
CA SER A 194 1.11 11.04 -3.40
C SER A 194 -0.17 11.33 -2.63
N ALA A 195 -1.25 11.79 -3.29
CA ALA A 195 -2.53 12.07 -2.65
C ALA A 195 -3.52 10.89 -2.68
N PHE A 196 -3.60 10.11 -3.76
CA PHE A 196 -4.70 9.14 -3.96
C PHE A 196 -4.35 7.67 -3.65
N ALA A 197 -3.06 7.34 -3.55
CA ALA A 197 -2.59 5.99 -3.24
C ALA A 197 -1.16 6.04 -2.68
N TRP A 198 -1.00 6.71 -1.54
CA TRP A 198 0.29 6.86 -0.90
C TRP A 198 0.88 5.47 -0.56
N GLY A 199 2.12 5.19 -1.00
CA GLY A 199 2.74 3.87 -0.83
C GLY A 199 2.40 2.88 -1.95
N GLY A 200 1.85 3.34 -3.08
CA GLY A 200 1.71 2.54 -4.30
C GLY A 200 3.07 2.01 -4.78
N ASN A 201 3.08 0.78 -5.30
CA ASN A 201 4.30 0.16 -5.84
C ASN A 201 4.62 0.66 -7.26
N PRO A 202 5.89 0.63 -7.68
CA PRO A 202 6.29 0.81 -9.07
C PRO A 202 5.61 -0.19 -10.01
N GLU A 203 5.42 0.18 -11.28
CA GLU A 203 4.66 -0.63 -12.27
C GLU A 203 5.20 -2.05 -12.42
N ARG A 204 6.53 -2.23 -12.35
CA ARG A 204 7.19 -3.54 -12.40
C ARG A 204 6.70 -4.48 -11.29
N ASP A 205 6.37 -3.91 -10.13
CA ASP A 205 6.11 -4.64 -8.90
C ASP A 205 4.59 -4.76 -8.64
N ALA A 206 3.79 -3.76 -9.05
CA ALA A 206 2.33 -3.87 -9.15
C ALA A 206 1.74 -2.83 -10.13
N LEU A 207 0.81 -3.28 -10.98
CA LEU A 207 0.01 -2.40 -11.84
C LEU A 207 -1.43 -2.34 -11.34
N TYR A 208 -1.92 -1.13 -11.09
CA TYR A 208 -3.30 -0.89 -10.67
C TYR A 208 -4.12 -0.29 -11.82
N LEU A 209 -5.22 -0.96 -12.16
CA LEU A 209 -6.21 -0.52 -13.13
C LEU A 209 -7.42 0.04 -12.37
N THR A 210 -7.77 1.30 -12.62
CA THR A 210 -8.96 1.91 -12.01
C THR A 210 -10.11 1.83 -13.01
N VAL A 211 -11.19 1.15 -12.63
CA VAL A 211 -12.37 0.99 -13.49
C VAL A 211 -13.60 1.51 -12.76
N VAL A 212 -14.34 2.41 -13.42
CA VAL A 212 -15.69 2.80 -13.03
C VAL A 212 -16.63 2.27 -14.12
N PRO A 213 -17.40 1.19 -13.87
CA PRO A 213 -18.26 0.63 -14.90
C PRO A 213 -19.37 1.60 -15.30
N GLU A 214 -19.86 1.50 -16.53
CA GLU A 214 -21.10 2.15 -16.92
C GLU A 214 -22.25 1.64 -16.04
N ALA A 215 -23.25 2.48 -15.75
CA ALA A 215 -24.34 2.13 -14.82
C ALA A 215 -23.84 1.60 -13.45
N ASN A 216 -22.84 2.28 -12.87
CA ASN A 216 -22.40 2.04 -11.50
C ASN A 216 -23.39 2.64 -10.47
N ASP A 217 -24.62 2.14 -10.48
CA ASP A 217 -25.76 2.66 -9.70
C ASP A 217 -26.06 1.85 -8.41
N GLY A 218 -25.25 0.83 -8.11
CA GLY A 218 -25.43 -0.05 -6.96
C GLY A 218 -26.55 -1.09 -7.11
N THR A 219 -27.21 -1.15 -8.28
CA THR A 219 -28.30 -2.10 -8.57
C THR A 219 -28.04 -2.94 -9.82
N THR A 220 -27.33 -2.38 -10.80
CA THR A 220 -26.93 -3.07 -12.00
C THR A 220 -25.84 -4.09 -11.67
N VAL A 221 -26.08 -5.35 -11.99
CA VAL A 221 -25.10 -6.43 -11.79
C VAL A 221 -24.04 -6.37 -12.88
N HIS A 222 -22.78 -6.26 -12.47
CA HIS A 222 -21.63 -6.32 -13.37
C HIS A 222 -20.87 -7.64 -13.20
N ARG A 223 -20.14 -8.05 -14.24
CA ARG A 223 -19.31 -9.26 -14.22
C ARG A 223 -17.95 -8.98 -14.84
N LEU A 224 -16.91 -9.45 -14.17
CA LEU A 224 -15.54 -9.49 -14.68
C LEU A 224 -15.14 -10.96 -14.83
N VAL A 225 -14.67 -11.33 -16.02
CA VAL A 225 -14.06 -12.63 -16.27
C VAL A 225 -12.56 -12.44 -16.25
N VAL A 226 -11.90 -12.95 -15.21
CA VAL A 226 -10.45 -12.92 -15.07
C VAL A 226 -9.89 -14.20 -15.70
N GLY A 227 -9.15 -14.04 -16.79
CA GLY A 227 -8.45 -15.14 -17.45
C GLY A 227 -7.06 -15.35 -16.86
N ASP A 228 -6.10 -15.67 -17.72
CA ASP A 228 -4.69 -15.70 -17.34
C ASP A 228 -4.17 -14.28 -17.11
N VAL A 229 -3.54 -14.05 -15.96
CA VAL A 229 -2.97 -12.75 -15.58
C VAL A 229 -1.46 -12.95 -15.41
N PRO A 230 -0.61 -12.27 -16.19
CA PRO A 230 0.82 -12.56 -16.25
C PRO A 230 1.57 -11.94 -15.08
N VAL A 231 1.38 -12.49 -13.88
CA VAL A 231 2.03 -12.03 -12.64
C VAL A 231 2.76 -13.19 -11.96
N ASP A 232 3.95 -12.91 -11.42
CA ASP A 232 4.71 -13.88 -10.62
C ASP A 232 4.17 -14.02 -9.18
N GLY A 233 3.53 -12.95 -8.67
CA GLY A 233 2.96 -12.90 -7.33
C GLY A 233 1.48 -13.28 -7.31
N PHE A 234 0.61 -12.28 -7.39
CA PHE A 234 -0.84 -12.46 -7.35
C PHE A 234 -1.56 -11.34 -8.09
N TRP A 235 -2.84 -11.55 -8.38
CA TRP A 235 -3.76 -10.52 -8.80
C TRP A 235 -4.88 -10.41 -7.78
N SER A 236 -5.43 -9.21 -7.59
CA SER A 236 -6.62 -8.99 -6.78
C SER A 236 -7.56 -7.97 -7.42
N VAL A 237 -8.83 -8.06 -7.05
CA VAL A 237 -9.92 -7.16 -7.44
C VAL A 237 -10.61 -6.71 -6.18
N THR A 238 -10.71 -5.41 -6.00
CA THR A 238 -11.15 -4.77 -4.76
C THR A 238 -12.14 -3.66 -5.08
N VAL A 239 -13.24 -3.57 -4.33
CA VAL A 239 -14.28 -2.54 -4.52
C VAL A 239 -14.18 -1.49 -3.41
N TYR A 240 -14.20 -0.23 -3.83
CA TYR A 240 -14.23 0.93 -2.95
C TYR A 240 -15.43 1.82 -3.29
N ASN A 241 -15.93 2.56 -2.32
CA ASN A 241 -16.90 3.62 -2.52
C ASN A 241 -16.26 4.84 -3.23
N LYS A 242 -17.08 5.85 -3.55
CA LYS A 242 -16.64 7.06 -4.27
C LYS A 242 -15.52 7.84 -3.57
N ASP A 243 -15.35 7.66 -2.26
CA ASP A 243 -14.35 8.33 -1.45
C ASP A 243 -13.06 7.48 -1.33
N GLY A 244 -13.04 6.28 -1.92
CA GLY A 244 -11.87 5.40 -1.96
C GLY A 244 -11.74 4.45 -0.76
N TYR A 245 -12.82 4.23 -0.01
CA TYR A 245 -12.86 3.35 1.17
C TYR A 245 -13.79 2.16 0.97
N PHE A 246 -13.59 1.10 1.74
CA PHE A 246 -14.52 -0.03 1.81
C PHE A 246 -15.87 0.42 2.38
N GLU A 247 -16.94 -0.03 1.74
CA GLU A 247 -18.31 0.13 2.23
C GLU A 247 -18.71 -1.14 2.98
N PRO A 248 -19.04 -1.08 4.29
CA PRO A 248 -19.48 -2.25 5.06
C PRO A 248 -20.66 -2.94 4.37
N ASN A 249 -20.58 -4.27 4.22
CA ASN A 249 -21.64 -5.06 3.60
C ASN A 249 -21.96 -6.33 4.41
N PRO A 250 -23.21 -6.84 4.33
CA PRO A 250 -23.64 -8.02 5.09
C PRO A 250 -22.82 -9.29 4.83
N GLN A 251 -22.17 -9.38 3.67
CA GLN A 251 -21.37 -10.53 3.25
C GLN A 251 -19.94 -10.47 3.80
N GLY A 252 -19.49 -9.31 4.28
CA GLY A 252 -18.11 -9.10 4.69
C GLY A 252 -17.10 -9.29 3.55
N ALA A 253 -17.52 -9.09 2.29
CA ALA A 253 -16.72 -9.31 1.10
C ALA A 253 -16.22 -7.98 0.51
N TYR A 254 -14.92 -7.86 0.29
CA TYR A 254 -14.28 -6.58 -0.05
C TYR A 254 -13.23 -6.70 -1.16
N SER A 255 -12.51 -7.82 -1.18
CA SER A 255 -11.56 -8.16 -2.24
C SER A 255 -11.63 -9.65 -2.57
N LEU A 256 -11.22 -9.97 -3.79
CA LEU A 256 -10.99 -11.33 -4.26
C LEU A 256 -9.64 -11.38 -4.98
N ASN A 257 -8.91 -12.47 -4.84
CA ASN A 257 -7.62 -12.67 -5.49
C ASN A 257 -7.47 -14.10 -6.00
N ASN A 258 -6.36 -14.41 -6.66
CA ASN A 258 -6.09 -15.74 -7.20
C ASN A 258 -5.97 -16.87 -6.16
N ILE A 259 -5.91 -16.55 -4.85
CA ILE A 259 -5.89 -17.49 -3.73
C ILE A 259 -7.30 -17.70 -3.17
N THR A 260 -8.04 -16.61 -2.93
CA THR A 260 -9.33 -16.66 -2.23
C THR A 260 -10.53 -16.88 -3.16
N ALA A 261 -10.39 -16.59 -4.45
CA ALA A 261 -11.47 -16.74 -5.40
C ALA A 261 -11.65 -18.20 -5.86
N VAL A 262 -12.90 -18.59 -6.07
CA VAL A 262 -13.27 -19.88 -6.65
C VAL A 262 -13.01 -19.87 -8.16
N LYS A 263 -12.21 -20.81 -8.65
CA LYS A 263 -11.92 -20.97 -10.08
C LYS A 263 -12.98 -21.81 -10.78
N ASP A 264 -13.30 -21.42 -12.01
CA ASP A 264 -14.14 -22.20 -12.91
C ASP A 264 -13.36 -23.38 -13.52
N PRO A 265 -14.05 -24.40 -14.09
CA PRO A 265 -13.40 -25.58 -14.66
C PRO A 265 -12.42 -25.29 -15.82
N ASP A 266 -12.59 -24.15 -16.51
CA ASP A 266 -11.69 -23.70 -17.58
C ASP A 266 -10.48 -22.91 -17.07
N GLY A 267 -10.34 -22.76 -15.75
CA GLY A 267 -9.26 -22.05 -15.08
C GLY A 267 -9.50 -20.56 -14.89
N SER A 268 -10.56 -19.99 -15.47
CA SER A 268 -10.93 -18.59 -15.29
C SER A 268 -11.57 -18.34 -13.92
N THR A 269 -11.73 -17.07 -13.58
CA THR A 269 -12.46 -16.63 -12.39
C THR A 269 -13.49 -15.59 -12.79
N VAL A 270 -14.78 -15.94 -12.66
CA VAL A 270 -15.87 -14.97 -12.82
C VAL A 270 -16.13 -14.29 -11.48
N ILE A 271 -16.02 -12.97 -11.43
CA ILE A 271 -16.37 -12.13 -10.28
C ILE A 271 -17.64 -11.37 -10.62
N GLN A 272 -18.64 -11.46 -9.74
CA GLN A 272 -19.88 -10.69 -9.84
C GLN A 272 -19.84 -9.50 -8.89
N PHE A 273 -20.25 -8.34 -9.39
CA PHE A 273 -20.46 -7.13 -8.60
C PHE A 273 -21.96 -6.89 -8.39
N GLY A 274 -22.38 -6.73 -7.13
CA GLY A 274 -23.78 -6.62 -6.75
C GLY A 274 -24.61 -7.90 -6.95
N GLY A 275 -25.88 -7.83 -6.55
CA GLY A 275 -26.80 -8.97 -6.61
C GLY A 275 -26.50 -10.05 -5.54
N SER A 276 -26.84 -11.30 -5.84
CA SER A 276 -26.66 -12.43 -4.92
C SER A 276 -26.41 -13.76 -5.66
N GLY A 277 -25.99 -14.79 -4.92
CA GLY A 277 -25.92 -16.17 -5.40
C GLY A 277 -24.66 -16.56 -6.20
N ALA A 278 -23.71 -15.65 -6.40
CA ALA A 278 -22.43 -15.96 -7.02
C ALA A 278 -21.43 -16.50 -5.97
N ALA A 279 -20.56 -17.43 -6.39
CA ALA A 279 -19.47 -17.94 -5.55
C ALA A 279 -18.42 -16.85 -5.24
N ASN A 280 -18.11 -16.03 -6.25
CA ASN A 280 -17.24 -14.87 -6.16
C ASN A 280 -18.10 -13.61 -6.25
N LEU A 281 -18.54 -13.09 -5.10
CA LEU A 281 -19.42 -11.93 -5.02
C LEU A 281 -18.71 -10.78 -4.28
N LEU A 282 -18.62 -9.63 -4.95
CA LEU A 282 -18.26 -8.35 -4.32
C LEU A 282 -19.51 -7.46 -4.35
N PRO A 283 -20.17 -7.20 -3.21
CA PRO A 283 -21.42 -6.43 -3.17
C PRO A 283 -21.30 -5.00 -3.71
#